data_AF-A0A657AR15-F1
#
_entry.id   AF-A0A657AR15-F1
#
_cell.length_a   1.000
_cell.length_b   1.000
_cell.length_c   1.000
_cell.angle_alpha   90.00
_cell.angle_beta   90.00
_cell.angle_gamma   90.00
#
_symmetry.space_group_name_H-M   'P 1'
#
loop_
_entity.id
_entity.type
_entity.pdbx_description
1 polymer ?
#
loop_
_entity_poly.entity_id
_entity_poly.type
_entity_poly.pdbx_seq_one_letter_code
_entity_poly.pdbx_strand_id
1 'polypeptide(L)'
;MSDINVVPYIDVMLVLLIIFMVTAPMLTQGIKIDLPLLDSDPVESAKSLEPIVVTVDSNGAYYMEMTSSSKKPLELQVVLKNVSSILQHEPSTSVLVRGDR
;
A
#
# COMPACT_ATOMS: atom_id res chain seq x y z
N MET A 1 -36.06 63.18 22.28
CA MET A 1 -35.66 61.86 22.81
C MET A 1 -36.34 60.85 21.92
N SER A 2 -35.59 60.20 21.04
CA SER A 2 -36.13 59.22 20.11
C SER A 2 -35.93 57.86 20.74
N ASP A 3 -37.03 57.23 21.17
CA ASP A 3 -37.00 55.84 21.61
C ASP A 3 -36.55 54.97 20.44
N ILE A 4 -35.32 54.46 20.54
CA ILE A 4 -34.87 53.42 19.63
C ILE A 4 -35.78 52.22 19.89
N ASN A 5 -36.47 51.76 18.86
CA ASN A 5 -37.21 50.51 18.92
C ASN A 5 -36.20 49.39 19.19
N VAL A 6 -36.17 48.89 20.43
CA VAL A 6 -35.25 47.83 20.89
C VAL A 6 -35.74 46.44 20.45
N VAL A 7 -37.04 46.30 20.18
CA VAL A 7 -37.67 45.02 19.79
C VAL A 7 -37.07 44.43 18.49
N PRO A 8 -36.89 45.18 17.40
CA PRO A 8 -36.24 44.66 16.20
C PRO A 8 -34.75 44.32 16.41
N TYR A 9 -34.06 45.04 17.31
CA TYR A 9 -32.64 44.80 17.58
C TYR A 9 -32.43 43.49 18.34
N ILE A 10 -33.29 43.21 19.32
CA ILE A 10 -33.27 41.95 20.08
C ILE A 10 -33.50 40.76 19.14
N ASP A 11 -34.45 40.87 18.19
CA ASP A 11 -34.74 39.81 17.24
C ASP A 11 -33.52 39.45 16.36
N VAL A 12 -32.82 40.47 15.84
CA VAL A 12 -31.58 40.27 15.08
C VAL A 12 -30.50 39.60 15.93
N MET A 13 -30.31 40.03 17.18
CA MET A 13 -29.33 39.39 18.06
C MET A 13 -29.70 37.93 18.39
N LEU A 14 -30.98 37.63 18.60
CA LEU A 14 -31.46 36.28 18.86
C LEU A 14 -31.26 35.36 17.64
N VAL A 15 -31.56 35.84 16.43
CA VAL A 15 -31.31 35.10 15.18
C VAL A 15 -29.83 34.75 15.04
N LEU A 16 -28.91 35.69 15.35
CA LEU A 16 -27.47 35.42 15.33
C LEU A 16 -27.06 34.34 16.34
N LEU A 17 -27.62 34.35 17.55
CA LEU A 17 -27.37 33.32 18.56
C LEU A 17 -27.86 31.93 18.12
N ILE A 18 -29.02 31.86 17.47
CA ILE A 18 -29.56 30.60 16.93
C ILE A 18 -28.65 30.04 15.84
N ILE A 19 -28.16 30.88 14.93
CA ILE A 19 -27.22 30.46 13.87
C ILE A 19 -25.95 29.86 14.47
N PHE A 20 -25.36 30.50 15.47
CA PHE A 20 -24.18 29.96 16.16
C PHE A 20 -24.47 28.64 16.90
N MET A 21 -25.61 28.54 17.58
CA MET A 21 -26.02 27.30 18.28
C MET A 21 -26.21 26.12 17.32
N VAL A 22 -26.74 26.36 16.11
CA VAL A 22 -26.99 25.31 15.10
C VAL A 22 -25.73 24.90 14.35
N THR A 23 -24.81 25.83 14.10
CA THR A 23 -23.56 25.55 13.36
C THR A 23 -22.49 24.85 14.18
N ALA A 24 -22.44 25.08 15.51
CA ALA A 24 -21.50 24.41 16.41
C ALA A 24 -21.54 22.86 16.36
N PRO A 25 -22.71 22.17 16.41
CA PRO A 25 -22.77 20.72 16.32
C PRO A 25 -22.43 20.16 14.92
N MET A 26 -22.39 21.00 13.88
CA MET A 26 -22.04 20.56 12.51
C MET A 26 -20.53 20.44 12.29
N LEU A 27 -19.70 21.04 13.15
CA LEU A 27 -18.23 20.97 13.04
C LEU A 27 -17.62 19.64 13.48
N THR A 28 -18.42 18.72 14.04
CA THR A 28 -17.90 17.48 14.65
C THR A 28 -18.06 16.23 13.78
N GLN A 29 -18.46 16.35 12.51
CA GLN A 29 -18.45 15.22 11.58
C GLN A 29 -17.04 14.91 11.07
N GLY A 30 -16.15 14.52 11.99
CA GLY A 30 -14.90 13.87 11.65
C GLY A 30 -15.21 12.45 11.22
N ILE A 31 -15.12 12.17 9.93
CA ILE A 31 -15.04 10.78 9.46
C ILE A 31 -13.77 10.22 10.09
N LYS A 32 -13.90 9.26 11.01
CA LYS A 32 -12.78 8.44 11.46
C LYS A 32 -12.34 7.62 10.26
N ILE A 33 -11.37 8.14 9.52
CA ILE A 33 -10.65 7.38 8.53
C ILE A 33 -9.64 6.56 9.32
N ASP A 34 -9.97 5.30 9.56
CA ASP A 34 -8.99 4.30 9.98
C ASP A 34 -8.11 4.02 8.77
N LEU A 35 -7.08 4.85 8.62
CA LEU A 35 -6.00 4.59 7.68
C LEU A 35 -5.32 3.30 8.17
N PRO A 36 -5.29 2.21 7.38
CA PRO A 36 -4.47 1.06 7.75
C PRO A 36 -3.03 1.56 7.80
N LEU A 37 -2.50 1.64 9.01
CA LEU A 37 -1.06 1.70 9.20
C LEU A 37 -0.58 0.36 8.66
N LEU A 38 0.00 0.39 7.47
CA LEU A 38 0.98 -0.63 7.13
C LEU A 38 1.99 -0.52 8.26
N ASP A 39 2.02 -1.53 9.13
CA ASP A 39 3.21 -1.83 9.89
C ASP A 39 4.30 -2.05 8.84
N SER A 40 4.94 -0.96 8.44
CA SER A 40 6.35 -1.00 8.18
C SER A 40 6.98 -1.31 9.53
N ASP A 41 6.82 -2.58 9.96
CA ASP A 41 8.01 -3.29 10.35
C ASP A 41 9.06 -2.83 9.32
N PRO A 42 10.19 -2.26 9.75
CA PRO A 42 11.35 -2.41 8.92
C PRO A 42 11.27 -3.87 8.52
N VAL A 43 11.31 -4.16 7.23
CA VAL A 43 11.79 -5.48 6.87
C VAL A 43 13.16 -5.46 7.52
N GLU A 44 13.23 -5.88 8.81
CA GLU A 44 14.28 -6.71 9.31
C GLU A 44 14.50 -7.55 8.10
N SER A 45 15.63 -7.31 7.49
CA SER A 45 16.23 -8.18 6.53
C SER A 45 16.29 -9.57 7.19
N ALA A 46 15.12 -10.22 7.38
CA ALA A 46 14.84 -11.59 7.08
C ALA A 46 15.59 -11.73 5.79
N LYS A 47 16.82 -12.23 5.96
CA LYS A 47 17.90 -12.29 4.99
C LYS A 47 17.30 -12.02 3.64
N SER A 48 17.57 -10.86 3.03
CA SER A 48 17.05 -10.54 1.70
C SER A 48 17.53 -11.63 0.77
N LEU A 49 16.80 -12.73 0.73
CA LEU A 49 17.02 -13.90 -0.08
C LEU A 49 16.69 -13.36 -1.43
N GLU A 50 17.74 -13.06 -2.20
CA GLU A 50 17.58 -12.54 -3.53
C GLU A 50 16.65 -13.49 -4.27
N PRO A 51 15.48 -13.00 -4.69
CA PRO A 51 14.46 -13.89 -5.20
C PRO A 51 14.96 -14.54 -6.49
N ILE A 52 14.62 -15.81 -6.66
CA ILE A 52 14.98 -16.53 -7.88
C ILE A 52 14.07 -16.02 -8.99
N VAL A 53 14.65 -15.43 -10.03
CA VAL A 53 13.90 -15.02 -11.22
C VAL A 53 14.05 -16.09 -12.28
N VAL A 54 12.94 -16.68 -12.70
CA VAL A 54 12.86 -17.61 -13.83
C VAL A 54 12.16 -16.90 -14.99
N THR A 55 12.86 -16.70 -16.09
CA THR A 55 12.30 -16.08 -17.30
C THR A 55 12.05 -17.15 -18.36
N VAL A 56 10.92 -17.04 -19.06
CA VAL A 56 10.56 -17.90 -20.19
C VAL A 56 10.48 -17.05 -21.45
N ASP A 57 11.31 -17.35 -22.44
CA ASP A 57 11.28 -16.71 -23.76
C ASP A 57 10.18 -17.33 -24.66
N SER A 58 9.76 -16.58 -25.67
CA SER A 58 8.85 -16.96 -26.76
C SER A 58 9.21 -18.28 -27.44
N ASN A 59 10.51 -18.62 -27.50
CA ASN A 59 11.02 -19.88 -28.05
C ASN A 59 10.93 -21.08 -27.08
N GLY A 60 10.39 -20.88 -25.87
CA GLY A 60 10.33 -21.89 -24.81
C GLY A 60 11.66 -22.10 -24.08
N ALA A 61 12.63 -21.21 -24.25
CA ALA A 61 13.89 -21.25 -23.53
C ALA A 61 13.72 -20.68 -22.11
N TYR A 62 14.30 -21.36 -21.11
CA TYR A 62 14.26 -20.93 -19.71
C TYR A 62 15.56 -20.27 -19.30
N TYR A 63 15.47 -19.20 -18.53
CA TYR A 63 16.62 -18.47 -18.00
C TYR A 63 16.45 -18.30 -16.49
N MET A 64 17.55 -18.41 -15.74
CA MET A 64 17.56 -18.23 -14.29
C MET A 64 18.57 -17.15 -13.92
N GLU A 65 18.14 -16.16 -13.15
CA GLU A 65 18.99 -15.09 -12.63
C GLU A 65 19.11 -15.21 -11.11
N MET A 66 20.34 -15.36 -10.63
CA MET A 66 20.70 -15.41 -9.21
C MET A 66 22.04 -14.68 -9.04
N THR A 67 21.98 -13.43 -8.56
CA THR A 67 23.05 -12.56 -7.98
C THR A 67 24.34 -12.30 -8.79
N SER A 68 24.77 -13.22 -9.66
CA SER A 68 25.85 -13.02 -10.61
C SER A 68 25.77 -14.01 -11.77
N SER A 69 25.33 -13.47 -12.91
CA SER A 69 25.85 -13.79 -14.23
C SER A 69 25.73 -15.22 -14.76
N SER A 70 24.59 -15.54 -15.37
CA SER A 70 24.56 -16.16 -16.71
C SER A 70 23.14 -16.24 -17.27
N LYS A 71 22.83 -15.42 -18.27
CA LYS A 71 21.68 -15.61 -19.17
C LYS A 71 22.02 -16.72 -20.18
N LYS A 72 22.09 -17.96 -19.70
CA LYS A 72 22.20 -19.13 -20.57
C LYS A 72 20.85 -19.83 -20.62
N PRO A 73 20.41 -20.30 -21.80
CA PRO A 73 19.22 -21.12 -21.89
C PRO A 73 19.47 -22.42 -21.09
N LEU A 74 18.59 -22.70 -20.14
CA LEU A 74 18.57 -23.92 -19.35
C LEU A 74 17.39 -24.80 -19.78
N GLU A 75 17.55 -26.10 -19.66
CA GLU A 75 16.42 -27.02 -19.77
C GLU A 75 15.55 -26.97 -18.51
N LEU A 76 14.24 -27.20 -18.69
CA LEU A 76 13.26 -27.20 -17.60
C LEU A 76 13.65 -28.14 -16.44
N GLN A 77 14.23 -29.30 -16.75
CA GLN A 77 14.66 -30.27 -15.73
C GLN A 77 15.78 -29.71 -14.85
N VAL A 78 16.70 -28.93 -15.44
CA VAL A 78 17.80 -28.29 -14.72
C VAL A 78 17.27 -27.18 -13.82
N VAL A 79 16.31 -26.38 -14.32
CA VAL A 79 15.64 -25.33 -13.55
C VAL A 79 14.93 -25.92 -12.33
N LEU A 80 14.13 -26.97 -12.52
CA LEU A 80 13.41 -27.64 -11.43
C LEU A 80 14.35 -28.21 -10.37
N LYS A 81 15.44 -28.85 -10.81
CA LYS A 81 16.47 -29.36 -9.89
C LYS A 81 17.07 -28.23 -9.06
N ASN A 82 17.50 -27.15 -9.70
CA ASN A 82 18.13 -26.02 -9.01
C ASN A 82 17.16 -25.33 -8.03
N VAL A 83 15.93 -25.03 -8.48
CA VAL A 83 14.88 -24.44 -7.63
C VAL A 83 14.59 -25.34 -6.44
N SER A 84 14.42 -26.65 -6.65
CA SER A 84 14.15 -27.59 -5.56
C SER A 84 15.32 -27.69 -4.56
N SER A 85 16.58 -27.65 -5.03
CA SER A 85 17.75 -27.64 -4.15
C SER A 85 17.81 -26.37 -3.30
N ILE A 86 17.41 -25.22 -3.85
CA ILE A 86 17.43 -23.95 -3.12
C ILE A 86 16.28 -23.90 -2.10
N LEU A 87 15.06 -24.32 -2.47
CA LEU A 87 13.93 -24.36 -1.52
C LEU A 87 14.15 -25.34 -0.36
N GLN A 88 14.94 -26.39 -0.55
CA GLN A 88 15.30 -27.32 0.54
C GLN A 88 16.21 -26.66 1.60
N HIS A 89 17.11 -25.79 1.18
CA HIS A 89 18.03 -25.10 2.09
C HIS A 89 17.41 -23.82 2.65
N GLU A 90 16.61 -23.11 1.84
CA GLU A 90 16.02 -21.82 2.15
C GLU A 90 14.55 -21.75 1.70
N PRO A 91 13.62 -22.34 2.47
CA PRO A 91 12.20 -22.42 2.11
C PRO A 91 11.50 -21.06 2.06
N SER A 92 12.11 -20.02 2.64
CA SER A 92 11.60 -18.64 2.63
C SER A 92 11.97 -17.85 1.36
N THR A 93 12.66 -18.46 0.41
CA THR A 93 13.07 -17.79 -0.85
C THR A 93 11.89 -17.64 -1.79
N SER A 94 11.61 -16.41 -2.23
CA SER A 94 10.55 -16.13 -3.20
C SER A 94 10.98 -16.49 -4.62
N VAL A 95 10.11 -17.15 -5.39
CA VAL A 95 10.33 -17.51 -6.80
C VAL A 95 9.44 -16.64 -7.69
N LEU A 96 10.05 -15.82 -8.54
CA LEU A 96 9.35 -14.97 -9.51
C LEU A 96 9.47 -15.56 -10.91
N VAL A 97 8.33 -15.67 -11.61
CA VAL A 97 8.28 -16.12 -13.00
C VAL A 97 7.99 -14.93 -13.91
N ARG A 98 8.85 -14.70 -14.92
CA ARG A 98 8.68 -13.66 -15.95
C ARG A 98 8.49 -14.31 -17.32
N GLY A 99 7.57 -13.79 -18.10
CA GLY A 99 7.47 -14.10 -19.53
C GLY A 99 8.13 -13.00 -20.35
N ASP A 100 8.97 -13.36 -21.31
CA ASP A 100 9.42 -12.44 -22.35
C ASP A 100 8.28 -12.23 -23.37
N ARG A 101 8.23 -11.05 -23.99
CA ARG A 101 7.16 -10.66 -24.94
C ARG A 101 7.38 -11.20 -26.34
#